data_AF-A0A2W5GC81-F1
#
_entry.id   AF-A0A2W5GC81-F1
#
_cell.length_a   1.000
_cell.length_b   1.000
_cell.length_c   1.000
_cell.angle_alpha   90.00
_cell.angle_beta   90.00
_cell.angle_gamma   90.00
#
_symmetry.space_group_name_H-M   'P 1'
#
loop_
_entity.id
_entity.type
_entity.pdbx_description
1 polymer ?
#
loop_
_entity_poly.entity_id
_entity_poly.type
_entity_poly.pdbx_seq_one_letter_code
_entity_poly.pdbx_strand_id
1 'polypeptide(L)'
;MDRGDREHISRRPEISFPLPDTEYRKLYLDAGSATLQNAQPEKESSLSYDAVNGTATFDYTFDRDTELTGYSKLRLWVEVQGSDEMDLFIVVQKADAEGNFVPTLVMGQIHPGAEAMLRVSHRTLDEVKSTDVIPVQSHLEQLPLKPGEIVPVDIAIWPSSRFWFAGEKLRVVVSGHYVRDKKWLEPFIWDIHNAGQHILHTGMKYDAYLQVPVIPAVRPVIPGKSISSAELSAMPH
;
A
#
# COMPACT_ATOMS: atom_id res chain seq x y z
N MET A 1 -11.73 -11.52 -1.89
CA MET A 1 -12.53 -11.71 -3.12
C MET A 1 -12.01 -10.70 -4.11
N ASP A 2 -11.39 -11.19 -5.17
CA ASP A 2 -10.86 -10.35 -6.23
C ASP A 2 -11.74 -10.45 -7.46
N ARG A 3 -11.74 -9.40 -8.28
CA ARG A 3 -12.74 -9.07 -9.29
C ARG A 3 -13.37 -10.27 -10.03
N GLY A 4 -14.63 -10.53 -9.71
CA GLY A 4 -15.49 -11.47 -10.43
C GLY A 4 -15.17 -12.93 -10.13
N ASP A 5 -16.21 -13.71 -9.86
CA ASP A 5 -16.22 -15.16 -9.71
C ASP A 5 -15.80 -15.93 -10.99
N ARG A 6 -14.80 -15.45 -11.72
CA ARG A 6 -14.33 -16.07 -12.96
C ARG A 6 -13.12 -16.97 -12.78
N GLU A 7 -12.34 -16.80 -11.71
CA GLU A 7 -11.41 -17.84 -11.27
C GLU A 7 -11.38 -17.89 -9.74
N HIS A 8 -11.98 -18.93 -9.17
CA HIS A 8 -11.70 -19.32 -7.79
C HIS A 8 -10.21 -19.62 -7.69
N ILE A 9 -9.41 -18.66 -7.24
CA ILE A 9 -8.09 -18.97 -6.71
C ILE A 9 -8.35 -19.85 -5.48
N SER A 10 -8.09 -21.15 -5.64
CA SER A 10 -8.27 -22.16 -4.62
C SER A 10 -7.54 -21.74 -3.34
N ARG A 11 -8.15 -21.96 -2.15
CA ARG A 11 -7.43 -21.84 -0.87
C ARG A 11 -6.15 -22.67 -0.96
N ARG A 12 -5.00 -22.01 -1.07
CA ARG A 12 -3.70 -22.67 -1.18
C ARG A 12 -3.10 -22.83 0.22
N PRO A 13 -2.95 -24.05 0.75
CA PRO A 13 -2.24 -24.26 2.01
C PRO A 13 -0.75 -23.94 1.82
N GLU A 14 -0.16 -23.33 2.83
CA GLU A 14 1.27 -23.00 2.88
C GLU A 14 1.86 -23.54 4.18
N ILE A 15 3.14 -23.94 4.16
CA ILE A 15 3.82 -24.57 5.30
C ILE A 15 4.51 -23.56 6.24
N SER A 16 4.65 -22.30 5.81
CA SER A 16 5.28 -21.25 6.59
C SER A 16 4.73 -19.87 6.20
N PHE A 17 4.96 -18.90 7.08
CA PHE A 17 4.75 -17.49 6.80
C PHE A 17 5.91 -16.67 7.41
N PRO A 18 6.61 -15.81 6.64
CA PRO A 18 6.47 -15.57 5.19
C PRO A 18 6.66 -16.82 4.31
N LEU A 19 6.24 -16.73 3.04
CA LEU A 19 6.40 -17.84 2.09
C LEU A 19 7.90 -17.99 1.74
N PRO A 20 8.46 -19.21 1.66
CA PRO A 20 9.89 -19.40 1.45
C PRO A 20 10.39 -18.86 0.10
N ASP A 21 9.53 -18.91 -0.92
CA ASP A 21 9.87 -18.51 -2.29
C ASP A 21 9.51 -17.04 -2.60
N THR A 22 9.22 -16.23 -1.57
CA THR A 22 8.87 -14.82 -1.78
C THR A 22 10.05 -14.05 -2.37
N GLU A 23 9.83 -13.45 -3.54
CA GLU A 23 10.76 -12.52 -4.18
C GLU A 23 10.34 -11.08 -3.88
N TYR A 24 11.11 -10.40 -3.03
CA TYR A 24 10.88 -8.98 -2.75
C TYR A 24 11.35 -8.11 -3.91
N ARG A 25 10.44 -7.33 -4.50
CA ARG A 25 10.74 -6.40 -5.60
C ARG A 25 10.38 -4.98 -5.20
N LYS A 26 11.20 -4.01 -5.60
CA LYS A 26 10.94 -2.58 -5.38
C LYS A 26 10.24 -1.99 -6.60
N LEU A 27 9.14 -1.28 -6.34
CA LEU A 27 8.44 -0.42 -7.28
C LEU A 27 8.66 1.02 -6.81
N TYR A 28 9.45 1.79 -7.54
CA TYR A 28 9.84 3.15 -7.18
C TYR A 28 8.73 4.13 -7.48
N LEU A 29 8.47 5.06 -6.55
CA LEU A 29 7.51 6.12 -6.76
C LEU A 29 8.14 7.22 -7.62
N ASP A 30 7.35 7.80 -8.52
CA ASP A 30 7.69 8.99 -9.30
C ASP A 30 6.63 10.06 -9.06
N ALA A 31 7.01 11.13 -8.35
CA ALA A 31 6.14 12.26 -8.07
C ALA A 31 5.84 13.11 -9.31
N GLY A 32 6.69 13.08 -10.34
CA GLY A 32 6.48 13.83 -11.58
C GLY A 32 5.36 13.25 -12.45
N SER A 33 5.22 11.92 -12.47
CA SER A 33 4.17 11.23 -13.21
C SER A 33 3.03 10.69 -12.34
N ALA A 34 3.17 10.72 -11.02
CA ALA A 34 2.28 10.07 -10.06
C ALA A 34 2.09 8.57 -10.36
N THR A 35 3.21 7.87 -10.63
CA THR A 35 3.21 6.43 -10.93
C THR A 35 4.24 5.67 -10.08
N LEU A 36 4.10 4.35 -10.08
CA LEU A 36 5.09 3.39 -9.62
C LEU A 36 5.82 2.80 -10.82
N GLN A 37 7.13 2.58 -10.71
CA GLN A 37 8.00 2.14 -11.81
C GLN A 37 9.00 1.07 -11.36
N ASN A 38 9.47 0.22 -12.27
CA ASN A 38 10.47 -0.81 -11.94
C ASN A 38 11.87 -0.24 -11.69
N ALA A 39 12.19 0.90 -12.30
CA ALA A 39 13.45 1.60 -12.12
C ALA A 39 13.22 2.89 -11.34
N GLN A 40 14.23 3.29 -10.58
CA GLN A 40 14.20 4.55 -9.85
C GLN A 40 14.21 5.74 -10.84
N PRO A 41 13.40 6.79 -10.62
CA PRO A 41 13.44 7.98 -11.46
C PRO A 41 14.82 8.66 -11.47
N GLU A 42 15.30 9.01 -12.66
CA GLU A 42 16.60 9.67 -12.86
C GLU A 42 16.57 11.17 -12.51
N LYS A 43 15.38 11.75 -12.35
CA LYS A 43 15.19 13.18 -12.02
C LYS A 43 14.51 13.31 -10.66
N GLU A 44 15.00 14.24 -9.86
CA GLU A 44 14.30 14.66 -8.64
C GLU A 44 12.97 15.32 -9.01
N SER A 45 11.91 14.92 -8.31
CA SER A 45 10.58 15.50 -8.42
C SER A 45 9.87 15.45 -7.07
N SER A 46 8.88 16.31 -6.88
CA SER A 46 8.07 16.38 -5.67
C SER A 46 6.59 16.52 -5.99
N LEU A 47 5.74 15.94 -5.15
CA LEU A 47 4.29 16.06 -5.22
C LEU A 47 3.77 16.50 -3.86
N SER A 48 3.00 17.59 -3.83
CA SER A 48 2.39 18.14 -2.62
C SER A 48 0.89 17.89 -2.56
N TYR A 49 0.36 17.68 -1.35
CA TYR A 49 -1.08 17.60 -1.11
C TYR A 49 -1.45 18.25 0.23
N ASP A 50 -2.72 18.66 0.34
CA ASP A 50 -3.27 19.21 1.58
C ASP A 50 -3.14 18.22 2.73
N ALA A 51 -2.52 18.64 3.83
CA ALA A 51 -2.18 17.76 4.95
C ALA A 51 -3.43 17.15 5.63
N VAL A 52 -4.58 17.83 5.57
CA VAL A 52 -5.79 17.41 6.31
C VAL A 52 -6.71 16.58 5.42
N ASN A 53 -6.98 17.02 4.20
CA ASN A 53 -8.00 16.44 3.32
C ASN A 53 -7.41 15.87 2.02
N GLY A 54 -6.14 16.13 1.75
CA GLY A 54 -5.47 15.74 0.53
C GLY A 54 -4.97 14.30 0.55
N THR A 55 -4.75 13.79 -0.66
CA THR A 55 -4.12 12.49 -0.91
C THR A 55 -3.22 12.57 -2.14
N ALA A 56 -2.21 11.71 -2.18
CA ALA A 56 -1.41 11.41 -3.36
C ALA A 56 -1.64 9.94 -3.75
N THR A 57 -1.73 9.66 -5.05
CA THR A 57 -1.99 8.32 -5.57
C THR A 57 -0.94 7.94 -6.60
N PHE A 58 -0.40 6.73 -6.50
CA PHE A 58 0.60 6.19 -7.42
C PHE A 58 0.16 4.81 -7.91
N ASP A 59 0.05 4.65 -9.23
CA ASP A 59 -0.37 3.38 -9.85
C ASP A 59 0.82 2.66 -10.50
N TYR A 60 0.86 1.34 -10.33
CA TYR A 60 1.67 0.39 -11.10
C TYR A 60 0.75 -0.52 -11.91
N THR A 61 0.92 -0.59 -13.23
CA THR A 61 0.19 -1.55 -14.07
C THR A 61 1.02 -2.82 -14.24
N PHE A 62 0.43 -3.98 -13.94
CA PHE A 62 1.08 -5.26 -14.19
C PHE A 62 1.03 -5.61 -15.68
N ASP A 63 2.15 -6.04 -16.24
CA ASP A 63 2.28 -6.53 -17.61
C ASP A 63 1.94 -8.02 -17.75
N ARG A 64 1.89 -8.73 -16.63
CA ARG A 64 1.57 -10.16 -16.51
C ARG A 64 0.87 -10.44 -15.19
N ASP A 65 0.17 -11.56 -15.16
CA ASP A 65 -0.42 -12.11 -13.95
C ASP A 65 0.61 -12.23 -12.82
N THR A 66 0.29 -11.65 -11.66
CA THR A 66 1.20 -11.50 -10.54
C THR A 66 0.47 -11.71 -9.22
N GLU A 67 0.97 -12.62 -8.39
CA GLU A 67 0.54 -12.79 -7.01
C GLU A 67 1.45 -12.00 -6.06
N LEU A 68 0.85 -11.21 -5.17
CA LEU A 68 1.55 -10.65 -4.02
C LEU A 68 0.99 -11.28 -2.74
N THR A 69 1.86 -11.97 -1.99
CA THR A 69 1.48 -12.62 -0.72
C THR A 69 2.58 -12.42 0.32
N GLY A 70 2.29 -11.65 1.35
CA GLY A 70 3.20 -11.40 2.47
C GLY A 70 3.17 -9.97 2.98
N TYR A 71 4.22 -9.59 3.70
CA TYR A 71 4.47 -8.20 4.14
C TYR A 71 4.96 -7.34 2.98
N SER A 72 4.58 -6.06 2.99
CA SER A 72 5.14 -5.04 2.10
C SER A 72 5.75 -3.91 2.94
N LYS A 73 6.69 -3.17 2.36
CA LYS A 73 7.32 -2.00 2.99
C LYS A 73 7.22 -0.81 2.07
N LEU A 74 6.83 0.35 2.60
CA LEU A 74 6.87 1.61 1.88
C LEU A 74 8.00 2.47 2.45
N ARG A 75 8.93 2.88 1.58
CA ARG A 75 9.89 3.95 1.84
C ARG A 75 9.42 5.24 1.19
N LEU A 76 9.33 6.31 1.97
CA LEU A 76 9.03 7.65 1.48
C LEU A 76 10.12 8.63 1.93
N TRP A 77 10.28 9.70 1.16
CA TRP A 77 11.03 10.89 1.57
C TRP A 77 10.03 12.03 1.72
N VAL A 78 9.85 12.51 2.94
CA VAL A 78 8.73 13.38 3.30
C VAL A 78 9.22 14.71 3.87
N GLU A 79 8.46 15.75 3.57
CA GLU A 79 8.61 17.10 4.10
C GLU A 79 7.22 17.66 4.40
N VAL A 80 7.11 18.49 5.43
CA VAL A 80 5.87 19.22 5.72
C VAL A 80 6.12 20.73 5.66
N GLN A 81 5.19 21.45 5.04
CA GLN A 81 5.17 22.91 5.02
C GLN A 81 3.99 23.42 5.86
N GLY A 82 4.26 24.26 6.87
CA GLY A 82 3.22 24.85 7.71
C GLY A 82 2.80 24.01 8.92
N SER A 83 3.59 22.97 9.26
CA SER A 83 3.50 22.18 10.49
C SER A 83 4.91 21.72 10.88
N ASP A 84 5.05 21.08 12.03
CA ASP A 84 6.24 20.33 12.48
C ASP A 84 5.95 18.82 12.63
N GLU A 85 4.75 18.39 12.26
CA GLU A 85 4.30 17.00 12.34
C GLU A 85 3.58 16.57 11.05
N MET A 86 3.62 15.25 10.80
CA MET A 86 2.95 14.60 9.69
C MET A 86 2.43 13.22 10.13
N ASP A 87 1.12 13.05 10.11
CA ASP A 87 0.42 11.78 10.25
C ASP A 87 0.10 11.22 8.86
N LEU A 88 0.73 10.11 8.52
CA LEU A 88 0.57 9.40 7.25
C LEU A 88 -0.41 8.24 7.40
N PHE A 89 -1.38 8.21 6.51
CA PHE A 89 -2.31 7.09 6.34
C PHE A 89 -2.10 6.50 4.94
N ILE A 90 -1.71 5.23 4.89
CA ILE A 90 -1.37 4.53 3.65
C ILE A 90 -2.38 3.43 3.39
N VAL A 91 -2.84 3.33 2.14
CA VAL A 91 -3.54 2.13 1.66
C VAL A 91 -2.95 1.63 0.35
N VAL A 92 -2.72 0.32 0.28
CA VAL A 92 -2.37 -0.38 -0.94
C VAL A 92 -3.61 -1.08 -1.49
N GLN A 93 -4.02 -0.64 -2.67
CA GLN A 93 -5.26 -0.99 -3.35
C GLN A 93 -5.00 -1.79 -4.61
N LYS A 94 -6.04 -2.50 -5.05
CA LYS A 94 -6.13 -2.97 -6.43
C LYS A 94 -7.12 -2.12 -7.19
N ALA A 95 -6.77 -1.74 -8.40
CA ALA A 95 -7.68 -1.22 -9.38
C ALA A 95 -7.66 -2.11 -10.62
N ASP A 96 -8.73 -2.08 -11.38
CA ASP A 96 -8.80 -2.78 -12.67
C ASP A 96 -7.97 -2.08 -13.75
N ALA A 97 -8.04 -2.60 -14.98
CA ALA A 97 -7.38 -2.01 -16.14
C ALA A 97 -7.86 -0.57 -16.42
N GLU A 98 -9.14 -0.29 -16.19
CA GLU A 98 -9.75 1.02 -16.35
C GLU A 98 -9.40 2.02 -15.21
N GLY A 99 -8.78 1.56 -14.12
CA GLY A 99 -8.44 2.35 -12.94
C GLY A 99 -9.54 2.44 -11.85
N ASN A 100 -10.63 1.69 -11.98
CA ASN A 100 -11.67 1.58 -10.96
C ASN A 100 -11.19 0.72 -9.80
N PHE A 101 -11.46 1.18 -8.57
CA PHE A 101 -11.10 0.47 -7.36
C PHE A 101 -11.81 -0.90 -7.26
N VAL A 102 -11.03 -1.93 -6.94
CA VAL A 102 -11.52 -3.29 -6.68
C VAL A 102 -11.38 -3.56 -5.18
N PRO A 103 -12.46 -3.43 -4.40
CA PRO A 103 -12.39 -3.61 -2.95
C PRO A 103 -12.31 -5.09 -2.55
N THR A 104 -11.74 -5.34 -1.37
CA THR A 104 -12.06 -6.55 -0.61
C THR A 104 -13.23 -6.24 0.31
N LEU A 105 -14.07 -7.23 0.59
CA LEU A 105 -15.16 -7.08 1.57
C LEU A 105 -14.74 -7.72 2.89
N VAL A 106 -14.96 -7.00 3.99
CA VAL A 106 -14.80 -7.48 5.35
C VAL A 106 -16.14 -7.31 6.04
N MET A 107 -16.74 -8.43 6.47
CA MET A 107 -18.09 -8.44 7.07
C MET A 107 -19.13 -7.71 6.19
N GLY A 108 -19.02 -7.85 4.87
CA GLY A 108 -19.93 -7.20 3.90
C GLY A 108 -19.66 -5.71 3.65
N GLN A 109 -18.68 -5.10 4.30
CA GLN A 109 -18.28 -3.70 4.08
C GLN A 109 -17.04 -3.59 3.20
N ILE A 110 -16.94 -2.51 2.44
CA ILE A 110 -15.77 -2.21 1.59
C ILE A 110 -14.55 -1.94 2.47
N HIS A 111 -13.51 -2.75 2.29
CA HIS A 111 -12.18 -2.52 2.86
C HIS A 111 -11.34 -1.67 1.90
N PRO A 112 -10.65 -0.63 2.37
CA PRO A 112 -9.93 0.33 1.54
C PRO A 112 -8.60 -0.18 1.00
N GLY A 113 -8.10 -1.34 1.43
CA GLY A 113 -6.83 -1.91 0.96
C GLY A 113 -5.96 -2.42 2.11
N ALA A 114 -4.74 -2.87 1.83
CA ALA A 114 -3.78 -3.16 2.89
C ALA A 114 -3.30 -1.85 3.50
N GLU A 115 -3.47 -1.69 4.82
CA GLU A 115 -3.31 -0.41 5.50
C GLU A 115 -1.92 -0.25 6.11
N ALA A 116 -1.51 0.99 6.36
CA ALA A 116 -0.44 1.33 7.28
C ALA A 116 -0.59 2.77 7.77
N MET A 117 0.04 3.06 8.90
CA MET A 117 -0.01 4.38 9.50
C MET A 117 1.33 4.73 10.15
N LEU A 118 1.71 6.00 10.12
CA LEU A 118 2.89 6.50 10.81
C LEU A 118 2.72 7.98 11.16
N ARG A 119 2.96 8.32 12.43
CA ARG A 119 3.31 9.69 12.82
C ARG A 119 4.81 9.89 12.59
N VAL A 120 5.19 10.82 11.73
CA VAL A 120 6.56 10.96 11.21
C VAL A 120 7.57 11.32 12.29
N SER A 121 7.18 12.03 13.35
CA SER A 121 8.08 12.25 14.50
C SER A 121 8.51 10.94 15.18
N HIS A 122 7.77 9.84 15.04
CA HIS A 122 8.11 8.52 15.57
C HIS A 122 8.86 7.62 14.56
N ARG A 123 9.47 8.18 13.51
CA ARG A 123 10.14 7.43 12.42
C ARG A 123 11.38 6.62 12.83
N THR A 124 11.94 6.81 14.02
CA THR A 124 13.15 6.11 14.46
C THR A 124 12.90 4.60 14.57
N LEU A 125 13.66 3.80 13.80
CA LEU A 125 13.57 2.35 13.80
C LEU A 125 14.18 1.72 15.07
N ASP A 126 13.64 0.60 15.52
CA ASP A 126 14.30 -0.36 16.41
C ASP A 126 15.25 -1.21 15.56
N GLU A 127 16.56 -0.95 15.66
CA GLU A 127 17.59 -1.61 14.84
C GLU A 127 17.67 -3.13 15.05
N VAL A 128 17.25 -3.63 16.21
CA VAL A 128 17.31 -5.06 16.55
C VAL A 128 16.11 -5.81 15.98
N LYS A 129 14.92 -5.18 16.02
CA LYS A 129 13.68 -5.82 15.54
C LYS A 129 13.39 -5.58 14.08
N SER A 130 13.90 -4.49 13.51
CA SER A 130 13.67 -4.16 12.11
C SER A 130 14.39 -5.15 11.20
N THR A 131 13.72 -5.51 10.11
CA THR A 131 14.30 -6.26 9.00
C THR A 131 14.22 -5.42 7.74
N ASP A 132 14.84 -5.87 6.64
CA ASP A 132 14.74 -5.17 5.35
C ASP A 132 13.28 -4.96 4.91
N VAL A 133 12.41 -5.91 5.23
CA VAL A 133 11.00 -5.96 4.79
C VAL A 133 10.03 -5.47 5.87
N ILE A 134 10.33 -5.67 7.14
CA ILE A 134 9.43 -5.32 8.25
C ILE A 134 10.16 -4.28 9.11
N PRO A 135 9.99 -2.97 8.84
CA PRO A 135 10.48 -1.94 9.74
C PRO A 135 9.65 -1.93 11.02
N VAL A 136 10.32 -1.75 12.16
CA VAL A 136 9.69 -1.66 13.47
C VAL A 136 10.09 -0.34 14.09
N GLN A 137 9.12 0.52 14.41
CA GLN A 137 9.44 1.80 15.03
C GLN A 137 9.75 1.59 16.51
N SER A 138 10.80 2.26 16.99
CA SER A 138 11.21 2.20 18.39
C SER A 138 10.20 2.90 19.31
N HIS A 139 9.58 3.98 18.81
CA HIS A 139 8.70 4.88 19.56
C HIS A 139 9.30 5.46 20.85
N LEU A 140 10.64 5.47 20.98
CA LEU A 140 11.32 5.94 22.20
C LEU A 140 11.48 7.46 22.27
N GLU A 141 11.35 8.13 21.13
CA GLU A 141 11.51 9.58 20.99
C GLU A 141 10.54 10.13 19.95
N GLN A 142 10.34 11.45 20.01
CA GLN A 142 9.67 12.23 18.98
C GLN A 142 10.68 13.18 18.36
N LEU A 143 10.78 13.16 17.04
CA LEU A 143 11.65 14.02 16.24
C LEU A 143 10.79 14.94 15.34
N PRO A 144 10.23 16.04 15.86
CA PRO A 144 9.49 17.01 15.05
C PRO A 144 10.28 17.47 13.83
N LEU A 145 9.58 17.74 12.73
CA LEU A 145 10.16 18.18 11.47
C LEU A 145 10.50 19.68 11.53
N LYS A 146 11.67 20.04 11.01
CA LYS A 146 12.05 21.44 10.81
C LYS A 146 11.55 21.95 9.46
N PRO A 147 11.32 23.26 9.29
CA PRO A 147 10.98 23.82 7.99
C PRO A 147 12.03 23.47 6.93
N GLY A 148 11.58 22.88 5.81
CA GLY A 148 12.45 22.44 4.70
C GLY A 148 13.23 21.16 4.97
N GLU A 149 13.01 20.48 6.09
CA GLU A 149 13.65 19.21 6.39
C GLU A 149 12.96 18.06 5.64
N ILE A 150 13.75 17.35 4.83
CA ILE A 150 13.31 16.15 4.11
C ILE A 150 13.87 14.94 4.85
N VAL A 151 13.00 14.06 5.34
CA VAL A 151 13.41 12.87 6.09
C VAL A 151 12.92 11.59 5.41
N PRO A 152 13.69 10.50 5.46
CA PRO A 152 13.22 9.19 5.05
C PRO A 152 12.31 8.60 6.14
N VAL A 153 11.27 7.89 5.72
CA VAL A 153 10.45 7.06 6.61
C VAL A 153 10.23 5.69 5.99
N ASP A 154 10.34 4.66 6.83
CA ASP A 154 10.07 3.27 6.47
C ASP A 154 8.80 2.81 7.20
N ILE A 155 7.80 2.36 6.44
CA ILE A 155 6.47 2.01 6.95
C ILE A 155 6.15 0.57 6.58
N ALA A 156 5.87 -0.26 7.59
CA ALA A 156 5.40 -1.63 7.38
C ALA A 156 3.93 -1.59 6.95
N ILE A 157 3.62 -2.15 5.78
CA ILE A 157 2.24 -2.32 5.33
C ILE A 157 1.72 -3.66 5.86
N TRP A 158 0.47 -3.66 6.36
CA TRP A 158 -0.18 -4.87 6.82
C TRP A 158 -0.11 -5.97 5.75
N PRO A 159 0.23 -7.21 6.15
CA PRO A 159 0.40 -8.28 5.18
C PRO A 159 -0.92 -8.58 4.48
N SER A 160 -0.82 -8.88 3.19
CA SER A 160 -1.98 -9.25 2.38
C SER A 160 -1.62 -10.36 1.41
N SER A 161 -2.64 -11.02 0.86
CA SER A 161 -2.51 -12.01 -0.21
C SER A 161 -3.54 -11.70 -1.28
N ARG A 162 -3.06 -11.37 -2.47
CA ARG A 162 -3.92 -10.90 -3.57
C ARG A 162 -3.27 -11.15 -4.93
N PHE A 163 -4.11 -11.29 -5.96
CA PHE A 163 -3.69 -11.58 -7.32
C PHE A 163 -4.04 -10.43 -8.24
N TRP A 164 -3.13 -10.03 -9.11
CA TRP A 164 -3.35 -9.05 -10.16
C TRP A 164 -3.22 -9.74 -11.50
N PHE A 165 -4.25 -9.65 -12.32
CA PHE A 165 -4.19 -10.05 -13.72
C PHE A 165 -3.43 -9.01 -14.52
N ALA A 166 -2.85 -9.44 -15.65
CA ALA A 166 -2.24 -8.53 -16.61
C ALA A 166 -3.19 -7.36 -16.96
N GLY A 167 -2.66 -6.13 -16.94
CA GLY A 167 -3.41 -4.90 -17.16
C GLY A 167 -4.03 -4.29 -15.89
N GLU A 168 -4.21 -5.05 -14.81
CA GLU A 168 -4.68 -4.50 -13.53
C GLU A 168 -3.60 -3.69 -12.82
N LYS A 169 -4.04 -2.88 -11.86
CA LYS A 169 -3.18 -1.89 -11.21
C LYS A 169 -3.04 -2.16 -9.71
N LEU A 170 -1.81 -2.09 -9.22
CA LEU A 170 -1.55 -1.85 -7.81
C LEU A 170 -1.52 -0.33 -7.59
N ARG A 171 -2.25 0.14 -6.59
CA ARG A 171 -2.39 1.56 -6.28
C ARG A 171 -1.92 1.83 -4.86
N VAL A 172 -0.98 2.75 -4.68
CA VAL A 172 -0.61 3.27 -3.36
C VAL A 172 -1.27 4.62 -3.18
N VAL A 173 -2.06 4.76 -2.12
CA VAL A 173 -2.61 6.05 -1.69
C VAL A 173 -1.88 6.47 -0.42
N VAL A 174 -1.29 7.67 -0.46
CA VAL A 174 -0.69 8.35 0.69
C VAL A 174 -1.63 9.49 1.08
N SER A 175 -2.15 9.47 2.31
CA SER A 175 -3.22 10.35 2.76
C SER A 175 -2.87 11.06 4.05
N GLY A 176 -3.38 12.29 4.19
CA GLY A 176 -3.39 13.05 5.43
C GLY A 176 -4.54 12.72 6.39
N HIS A 177 -5.44 11.82 5.99
CA HIS A 177 -6.56 11.39 6.82
C HIS A 177 -6.82 9.90 6.65
N TYR A 178 -7.50 9.34 7.64
CA TYR A 178 -7.86 7.93 7.65
C TYR A 178 -8.77 7.59 6.46
N VAL A 179 -8.29 6.70 5.59
CA VAL A 179 -8.98 6.31 4.35
C VAL A 179 -9.94 5.16 4.66
N ARG A 180 -11.22 5.48 4.88
CA ARG A 180 -12.25 4.47 5.16
C ARG A 180 -13.62 4.88 4.62
N ASP A 181 -14.44 3.90 4.24
CA ASP A 181 -15.84 4.16 3.91
C ASP A 181 -16.61 4.65 5.15
N LYS A 182 -17.51 5.62 4.98
CA LYS A 182 -18.32 6.18 6.08
C LYS A 182 -19.21 5.14 6.77
N LYS A 183 -19.55 4.05 6.09
CA LYS A 183 -20.37 2.94 6.61
C LYS A 183 -19.53 1.87 7.33
N TRP A 184 -18.22 2.09 7.49
CA TRP A 184 -17.37 1.15 8.19
C TRP A 184 -17.85 0.90 9.61
N LEU A 185 -17.72 -0.37 10.05
CA LEU A 185 -18.31 -0.88 11.28
C LEU A 185 -17.79 -0.18 12.53
N GLU A 186 -16.53 0.27 12.50
CA GLU A 186 -15.84 0.88 13.64
C GLU A 186 -15.60 2.37 13.38
N PRO A 187 -16.26 3.28 14.11
CA PRO A 187 -16.09 4.71 13.94
C PRO A 187 -14.84 5.19 14.69
N PHE A 188 -13.67 4.70 14.30
CA PHE A 188 -12.41 5.17 14.87
C PHE A 188 -12.20 6.65 14.56
N ILE A 189 -11.85 7.41 15.59
CA ILE A 189 -11.43 8.81 15.49
C ILE A 189 -9.94 8.83 15.76
N TRP A 190 -9.21 9.52 14.89
CA TRP A 190 -7.78 9.70 15.01
C TRP A 190 -7.48 11.11 15.49
N ASP A 191 -6.67 11.21 16.54
CA ASP A 191 -6.12 12.50 16.99
C ASP A 191 -4.98 12.91 16.05
N ILE A 192 -5.35 13.65 15.00
CA ILE A 192 -4.44 14.05 13.92
C ILE A 192 -3.82 15.41 14.18
N HIS A 193 -2.53 15.53 13.92
CA HIS A 193 -1.76 16.78 14.04
C HIS A 193 -1.48 17.44 12.70
N ASN A 194 -2.10 16.93 11.63
CA ASN A 194 -1.86 17.39 10.27
C ASN A 194 -2.31 18.84 10.05
N ALA A 195 -1.42 19.63 9.45
CA ALA A 195 -1.68 20.99 9.04
C ALA A 195 -0.76 21.37 7.86
N GLY A 196 -1.20 22.34 7.05
CA GLY A 196 -0.41 22.83 5.92
C GLY A 196 -0.37 21.86 4.73
N GLN A 197 0.81 21.60 4.19
CA GLN A 197 1.02 20.76 3.02
C GLN A 197 2.01 19.64 3.32
N HIS A 198 1.64 18.41 2.98
CA HIS A 198 2.57 17.29 2.94
C HIS A 198 3.22 17.23 1.56
N ILE A 199 4.52 16.96 1.51
CA ILE A 199 5.32 16.92 0.28
C ILE A 199 6.05 15.58 0.24
N LEU A 200 5.90 14.87 -0.88
CA LEU A 200 6.61 13.61 -1.17
C LEU A 200 7.71 13.88 -2.19
N HIS A 201 8.94 13.50 -1.86
CA HIS A 201 10.11 13.64 -2.72
C HIS A 201 10.51 12.30 -3.34
N THR A 202 10.89 12.33 -4.60
CA THR A 202 11.25 11.13 -5.39
C THR A 202 12.41 11.41 -6.34
N GLY A 203 13.13 10.36 -6.72
CA GLY A 203 14.19 10.40 -7.73
C GLY A 203 15.59 10.75 -7.19
N MET A 204 16.62 10.29 -7.89
CA MET A 204 18.04 10.43 -7.53
C MET A 204 18.39 10.03 -6.07
N LYS A 205 18.55 10.98 -5.15
CA LYS A 205 18.84 10.69 -3.73
C LYS A 205 17.60 10.30 -2.93
N TYR A 206 16.40 10.59 -3.44
CA TYR A 206 15.13 10.28 -2.79
C TYR A 206 14.54 8.97 -3.36
N ASP A 207 15.11 7.85 -2.94
CA ASP A 207 14.72 6.49 -3.33
C ASP A 207 13.39 6.04 -2.70
N ALA A 208 12.29 6.77 -2.95
CA ALA A 208 10.97 6.33 -2.50
C ALA A 208 10.51 5.09 -3.28
N TYR A 209 10.08 4.04 -2.58
CA TYR A 209 9.62 2.79 -3.20
C TYR A 209 8.59 2.06 -2.35
N LEU A 210 7.73 1.28 -3.01
CA LEU A 210 7.00 0.17 -2.40
C LEU A 210 7.76 -1.14 -2.69
N GLN A 211 8.18 -1.85 -1.64
CA GLN A 211 8.73 -3.20 -1.73
C GLN A 211 7.59 -4.22 -1.56
N VAL A 212 7.37 -5.04 -2.57
CA VAL A 212 6.24 -5.98 -2.66
C VAL A 212 6.70 -7.44 -2.62
N PRO A 213 5.92 -8.35 -1.99
CA PRO A 213 6.25 -9.77 -1.83
C PRO A 213 5.73 -10.60 -3.01
N VAL A 214 6.46 -10.61 -4.13
CA VAL A 214 6.04 -11.34 -5.33
C VAL A 214 6.19 -12.85 -5.12
N ILE A 215 5.16 -13.62 -5.46
CA ILE A 215 5.24 -15.09 -5.48
C ILE A 215 5.52 -15.57 -6.90
N PRO A 216 6.62 -16.31 -7.15
CA PRO A 216 6.93 -16.87 -8.47
C PRO A 216 5.85 -17.84 -8.95
N ALA A 217 5.53 -17.79 -10.25
CA ALA A 217 4.47 -18.57 -10.90
C ALA A 217 4.70 -20.10 -10.97
N VAL A 218 5.74 -20.63 -10.30
CA VAL A 218 6.10 -22.07 -10.33
C VAL A 218 5.06 -22.94 -9.59
N ARG A 219 4.10 -22.33 -8.90
CA ARG A 219 3.05 -23.03 -8.17
C ARG A 219 1.72 -22.92 -8.94
N PRO A 220 1.26 -23.98 -9.64
CA PRO A 220 0.07 -23.90 -10.46
C PRO A 220 -1.15 -23.54 -9.60
N VAL A 221 -1.88 -22.51 -10.02
CA VAL A 221 -3.25 -22.25 -9.58
C VAL A 221 -4.09 -23.37 -10.19
N ILE A 222 -4.66 -24.24 -9.37
CA ILE A 222 -5.59 -25.28 -9.85
C ILE A 222 -6.90 -24.58 -10.17
N PRO A 223 -7.39 -24.57 -11.43
CA PRO A 223 -8.62 -23.88 -11.77
C PRO A 223 -9.80 -24.54 -11.06
N GLY A 224 -10.49 -23.77 -10.21
CA GLY A 224 -11.78 -24.18 -9.64
C GLY A 224 -12.86 -24.22 -10.73
N LYS A 225 -13.77 -25.20 -10.64
CA LYS A 225 -14.90 -25.35 -11.56
C LYS A 225 -15.81 -24.11 -11.47
N SER A 226 -16.10 -23.46 -12.59
CA SER A 226 -16.93 -22.25 -12.67
C SER A 226 -18.37 -22.52 -12.23
N ILE A 227 -18.91 -21.68 -11.35
CA ILE A 227 -20.32 -21.64 -10.97
C ILE A 227 -20.95 -20.44 -11.70
N SER A 228 -22.09 -20.63 -12.35
CA SER A 228 -22.74 -19.63 -13.20
C SER A 228 -23.43 -18.53 -12.37
N SER A 229 -23.66 -17.36 -12.99
CA SER A 229 -24.43 -16.26 -12.37
C SER A 229 -25.85 -16.66 -11.94
N ALA A 230 -26.42 -17.68 -12.58
CA ALA A 230 -27.72 -18.23 -12.23
C ALA A 230 -27.70 -19.01 -10.89
N GLU A 231 -26.57 -19.61 -10.54
CA GLU A 231 -26.40 -20.37 -9.29
C GLU A 231 -26.13 -19.46 -8.09
N LEU A 232 -25.50 -18.30 -8.30
CA LEU A 232 -25.30 -17.27 -7.26
C LEU A 232 -26.62 -16.61 -6.81
N SER A 233 -27.58 -16.40 -7.71
CA SER A 233 -28.90 -15.87 -7.36
C SER A 233 -29.81 -16.88 -6.64
N ALA A 234 -29.43 -18.16 -6.59
CA ALA A 234 -30.21 -19.22 -5.97
C ALA A 234 -29.76 -19.56 -4.53
N MET A 235 -28.69 -18.93 -4.02
CA MET A 235 -28.21 -19.18 -2.66
C MET A 235 -29.06 -18.42 -1.63
N PRO A 236 -29.50 -19.07 -0.55
CA PRO A 236 -30.33 -18.43 0.47
C PRO A 236 -29.56 -17.32 1.20
N HIS A 237 -30.23 -16.20 1.45
CA HIS A 237 -29.73 -15.02 2.16
C HIS A 237 -29.38 -15.28 3.61
#